data_AF-A0A522DKQ8-F1
#
_entry.id   AF-A0A522DKQ8-F1
#
_cell.length_a   1.000
_cell.length_b   1.000
_cell.length_c   1.000
_cell.angle_alpha   90.00
_cell.angle_beta   90.00
_cell.angle_gamma   90.00
#
_symmetry.space_group_name_H-M   'P 1'
#
loop_
_entity.id
_entity.type
_entity.pdbx_description
1 polymer ?
#
loop_
_entity_poly.entity_id
_entity_poly.type
_entity_poly.pdbx_seq_one_letter_code
_entity_poly.pdbx_strand_id
1 'polypeptide(L)'
;METVKLLAERVTFSPDMPDEVNRLLQLAVAATQLNPKQAEALFLQAQALDNQCLQSYFALYKFYFFQKRLEDAERFVLAGLEEAARQGGFPSDYRSLVQELAKWEGYASEITLFYLYTLKALAFIKLRQGYST
;
A
#
# COMPACT_ATOMS: atom_id res chain seq x y z
N MET A 1 36.23 -8.41 -7.85
CA MET A 1 35.10 -7.48 -7.67
C MET A 1 33.83 -8.31 -7.64
N GLU A 2 33.63 -9.03 -6.56
CA GLU A 2 32.90 -8.61 -5.35
C GLU A 2 31.37 -8.68 -5.56
N THR A 3 30.87 -9.81 -5.09
CA THR A 3 29.50 -10.24 -4.86
C THR A 3 28.57 -9.15 -4.35
N VAL A 4 27.79 -8.54 -5.23
CA VAL A 4 26.46 -8.07 -4.87
C VAL A 4 25.55 -9.29 -4.98
N LYS A 5 25.37 -10.03 -3.87
CA LYS A 5 24.19 -10.86 -3.73
C LYS A 5 23.02 -9.89 -3.87
N LEU A 6 22.40 -9.85 -5.06
CA LEU A 6 21.01 -9.46 -5.19
C LEU A 6 20.32 -10.15 -4.02
N LEU A 7 19.80 -9.38 -3.06
CA LEU A 7 18.72 -9.88 -2.24
C LEU A 7 17.68 -10.29 -3.27
N ALA A 8 17.61 -11.58 -3.59
CA ALA A 8 16.65 -12.10 -4.55
C ALA A 8 15.30 -11.53 -4.11
N GLU A 9 14.68 -10.72 -4.97
CA GLU A 9 13.45 -10.04 -4.62
C GLU A 9 12.48 -11.08 -4.10
N ARG A 10 12.05 -10.91 -2.86
CA ARG A 10 11.16 -11.87 -2.20
C ARG A 10 9.74 -11.72 -2.72
N VAL A 11 9.40 -10.50 -3.14
CA VAL A 11 8.09 -10.10 -3.65
C VAL A 11 8.29 -9.06 -4.73
N THR A 12 7.59 -9.18 -5.86
CA THR A 12 7.52 -8.12 -6.87
C THR A 12 6.35 -7.20 -6.52
N PHE A 13 6.63 -5.91 -6.28
CA PHE A 13 5.61 -4.92 -5.91
C PHE A 13 5.04 -4.16 -7.11
N SER A 14 5.91 -3.54 -7.92
CA SER A 14 5.60 -2.91 -9.22
C SER A 14 6.92 -2.77 -9.99
N PRO A 15 6.91 -2.86 -11.34
CA PRO A 15 8.11 -2.70 -12.15
C PRO A 15 8.69 -1.27 -12.10
N ASP A 16 7.87 -0.25 -11.82
CA ASP A 16 8.25 1.17 -11.95
C ASP A 16 8.46 1.86 -10.59
N MET A 17 8.96 1.13 -9.59
CA MET A 17 9.20 1.65 -8.24
C MET A 17 10.60 2.26 -8.09
N PRO A 18 10.78 3.35 -7.30
CA PRO A 18 12.10 3.81 -6.93
C PRO A 18 12.93 2.72 -6.23
N ASP A 19 14.15 2.50 -6.71
CA ASP A 19 15.02 1.40 -6.26
C ASP A 19 15.23 1.36 -4.73
N GLU A 20 15.44 2.52 -4.12
CA GLU A 20 15.72 2.61 -2.68
C GLU A 20 14.47 2.31 -1.84
N VAL A 21 13.28 2.70 -2.32
CA VAL A 21 12.01 2.33 -1.70
C VAL A 21 11.82 0.82 -1.79
N ASN A 22 12.02 0.23 -2.98
CA ASN A 22 11.94 -1.23 -3.16
C ASN A 22 12.91 -1.94 -2.21
N ARG A 23 14.17 -1.49 -2.13
CA ARG A 23 15.18 -2.06 -1.22
C ARG A 23 14.71 -2.09 0.23
N LEU A 24 14.17 -0.99 0.74
CA LEU A 24 13.63 -0.92 2.11
C LEU A 24 12.43 -1.86 2.30
N LEU A 25 11.51 -1.93 1.33
CA LEU A 25 10.38 -2.85 1.37
C LEU A 25 10.83 -4.33 1.36
N GLN A 26 11.82 -4.71 0.55
CA GLN A 26 12.37 -6.07 0.54
C GLN A 26 12.99 -6.44 1.90
N LEU A 27 13.73 -5.52 2.52
CA LEU A 27 14.30 -5.71 3.86
C LEU A 27 13.20 -5.86 4.92
N ALA A 28 12.16 -5.03 4.85
CA ALA A 28 11.01 -5.09 5.75
C ALA A 28 10.27 -6.43 5.65
N VAL A 29 10.03 -6.90 4.42
CA VAL A 29 9.42 -8.23 4.17
C VAL A 29 10.28 -9.35 4.75
N ALA A 30 11.60 -9.30 4.56
CA ALA A 30 12.52 -10.29 5.12
C ALA A 30 12.51 -10.31 6.66
N ALA A 31 12.36 -9.14 7.30
CA ALA A 31 12.32 -9.01 8.75
C ALA A 31 10.96 -9.37 9.38
N THR A 32 9.87 -9.39 8.61
CA THR A 32 8.48 -9.46 9.12
C THR A 32 8.23 -10.65 10.06
N GLN A 33 8.79 -11.82 9.78
CA GLN A 33 8.57 -13.03 10.62
C GLN A 33 9.47 -13.09 11.85
N LEU A 34 10.71 -12.61 11.75
CA LEU A 34 11.72 -12.76 12.80
C LEU A 34 11.78 -11.56 13.73
N ASN A 35 11.57 -10.36 13.20
CA ASN A 35 11.63 -9.10 13.94
C ASN A 35 10.59 -8.10 13.41
N PRO A 36 9.31 -8.23 13.83
CA PRO A 36 8.25 -7.36 13.37
C PRO A 36 8.46 -5.87 13.67
N LYS A 37 9.16 -5.53 14.76
CA LYS A 37 9.48 -4.13 15.10
C LYS A 37 10.44 -3.51 14.09
N GLN A 38 11.46 -4.27 13.69
CA GLN A 38 12.38 -3.84 12.64
C GLN A 38 11.68 -3.75 11.29
N ALA A 39 10.80 -4.70 10.96
CA ALA A 39 10.01 -4.66 9.75
C ALA A 39 9.14 -3.40 9.69
N GLU A 40 8.44 -3.06 10.78
CA GLU A 40 7.65 -1.83 10.88
C GLU A 40 8.50 -0.58 10.64
N ALA A 41 9.66 -0.48 11.29
CA ALA A 41 10.56 0.66 11.10
C ALA A 41 11.02 0.81 9.64
N LEU A 42 11.33 -0.30 8.97
CA LEU A 42 11.74 -0.30 7.56
C LEU A 42 10.58 0.08 6.62
N PHE A 43 9.37 -0.41 6.87
CA PHE A 43 8.19 -0.02 6.11
C PHE A 43 7.89 1.47 6.25
N LEU A 44 7.95 2.00 7.47
CA LEU A 44 7.75 3.43 7.74
C LEU A 44 8.86 4.28 7.12
N GLN A 45 10.11 3.80 7.14
CA GLN A 45 11.22 4.48 6.47
C GLN A 45 11.01 4.55 4.95
N ALA A 46 10.53 3.48 4.33
CA ALA A 46 10.20 3.45 2.90
C ALA A 46 9.11 4.49 2.55
N GLN A 47 8.07 4.57 3.37
CA GLN A 47 6.97 5.54 3.17
C GLN A 47 7.40 6.99 3.41
N ALA A 48 8.29 7.23 4.37
CA ALA A 48 8.83 8.56 4.63
C ALA A 48 9.81 9.02 3.54
N LEU A 49 10.51 8.06 2.90
CA LEU A 49 11.43 8.34 1.81
C LEU A 49 10.69 8.82 0.55
N ASP A 50 9.57 8.18 0.22
CA ASP A 50 8.69 8.60 -0.86
C ASP A 50 7.22 8.32 -0.50
N ASN A 51 6.51 9.38 -0.15
CA ASN A 51 5.09 9.33 0.19
C ASN A 51 4.17 9.27 -1.04
N GLN A 52 4.70 9.32 -2.26
CA GLN A 52 3.94 9.10 -3.49
C GLN A 52 4.01 7.63 -3.93
N CYS A 53 4.92 6.83 -3.35
CA CYS A 53 5.01 5.41 -3.66
C CYS A 53 3.83 4.63 -3.05
N LEU A 54 2.82 4.33 -3.87
CA LEU A 54 1.60 3.62 -3.46
C LEU A 54 1.88 2.26 -2.79
N GLN A 55 2.92 1.56 -3.23
CA GLN A 55 3.28 0.23 -2.73
C GLN A 55 3.78 0.26 -1.28
N SER A 56 4.29 1.40 -0.79
CA SER A 56 4.65 1.58 0.61
C SER A 56 3.39 1.55 1.51
N TYR A 57 2.31 2.21 1.10
CA TYR A 57 1.00 2.13 1.76
C TYR A 57 0.46 0.70 1.75
N PHE A 58 0.52 0.03 0.60
CA PHE A 58 0.10 -1.37 0.46
C PHE A 58 0.80 -2.29 1.46
N ALA A 59 2.12 -2.15 1.58
CA ALA A 59 2.92 -2.94 2.47
C ALA A 59 2.58 -2.66 3.95
N LEU A 60 2.47 -1.37 4.32
CA LEU A 60 2.15 -0.94 5.69
C LEU A 60 0.79 -1.44 6.15
N TYR A 61 -0.27 -1.22 5.38
CA TYR A 61 -1.59 -1.64 5.84
C TYR A 61 -1.71 -3.16 5.92
N LYS A 62 -1.07 -3.92 4.99
CA LYS A 62 -1.05 -5.38 5.06
C LYS A 62 -0.30 -5.85 6.29
N PHE A 63 0.86 -5.26 6.56
CA PHE A 63 1.64 -5.55 7.76
C PHE A 63 0.79 -5.35 9.02
N TYR A 64 0.16 -4.19 9.19
CA TYR A 64 -0.67 -3.91 10.36
C TYR A 64 -1.90 -4.81 10.46
N PHE A 65 -2.55 -5.12 9.34
CA PHE A 65 -3.70 -6.03 9.31
C PHE A 65 -3.34 -7.44 9.79
N PHE A 66 -2.20 -8.00 9.39
CA PHE A 66 -1.74 -9.31 9.86
C PHE A 66 -1.29 -9.28 11.33
N GLN A 67 -0.78 -8.14 11.80
CA GLN A 67 -0.46 -7.91 13.21
C GLN A 67 -1.67 -7.63 14.10
N LYS A 68 -2.90 -7.69 13.56
CA LYS A 68 -4.16 -7.35 14.24
C LYS A 68 -4.23 -5.90 14.76
N ARG A 69 -3.41 -5.00 14.24
CA ARG A 69 -3.41 -3.56 14.54
C ARG A 69 -4.32 -2.86 13.54
N LEU A 70 -5.63 -3.06 13.70
CA LEU A 70 -6.62 -2.67 12.68
C LEU A 70 -6.77 -1.16 12.52
N GLU A 71 -6.61 -0.38 13.59
CA GLU A 71 -6.63 1.09 13.54
C GLU A 71 -5.46 1.64 12.71
N ASP A 72 -4.25 1.11 12.91
CA ASP A 72 -3.08 1.50 12.11
C ASP A 72 -3.23 1.06 10.65
N ALA A 73 -3.78 -0.14 10.41
CA ALA A 73 -4.07 -0.61 9.06
C ALA A 73 -5.06 0.32 8.35
N GLU A 74 -6.11 0.75 9.04
CA GLU A 74 -7.09 1.68 8.50
C GLU A 74 -6.46 3.02 8.12
N ARG A 75 -5.62 3.59 9.00
CA ARG A 75 -4.94 4.86 8.74
C ARG A 75 -4.13 4.83 7.44
N PHE A 76 -3.36 3.76 7.21
CA PHE A 76 -2.56 3.63 5.99
C PHE A 76 -3.38 3.26 4.75
N VAL A 77 -4.47 2.49 4.91
CA VAL A 77 -5.41 2.26 3.80
C VAL A 77 -6.06 3.56 3.33
N LEU A 78 -6.57 4.38 4.26
CA LEU A 78 -7.21 5.65 3.92
C LEU A 78 -6.22 6.62 3.26
N ALA A 79 -5.00 6.73 3.81
CA ALA A 79 -3.96 7.56 3.22
C ALA A 79 -3.55 7.07 1.81
N GLY A 80 -3.49 5.75 1.60
CA GLY A 80 -3.23 5.18 0.28
C GLY A 80 -4.36 5.47 -0.72
N LEU A 81 -5.62 5.44 -0.29
CA LEU A 81 -6.76 5.82 -1.13
C LEU A 81 -6.69 7.28 -1.57
N GLU A 82 -6.37 8.17 -0.64
CA GLU A 82 -6.24 9.60 -0.91
C GLU A 82 -5.10 9.88 -1.90
N GLU A 83 -3.94 9.25 -1.71
CA GLU A 83 -2.80 9.43 -2.61
C GLU A 83 -3.06 8.85 -4.00
N ALA A 84 -3.68 7.67 -4.09
CA ALA A 84 -4.05 7.09 -5.39
C ALA A 84 -5.10 7.93 -6.12
N ALA A 85 -6.08 8.47 -5.41
CA ALA A 85 -7.07 9.39 -5.96
C ALA A 85 -6.41 10.67 -6.47
N ARG A 86 -5.46 11.24 -5.70
CA ARG A 86 -4.65 12.40 -6.10
C ARG A 86 -3.86 12.13 -7.40
N GLN A 87 -3.17 10.98 -7.48
CA GLN A 87 -2.39 10.60 -8.66
C GLN A 87 -3.26 10.29 -9.88
N GLY A 88 -4.41 9.67 -9.67
CA GLY A 88 -5.36 9.31 -10.73
C GLY A 88 -6.27 10.46 -11.15
N GLY A 89 -6.24 11.59 -10.43
CA GLY A 89 -7.05 12.77 -10.70
C GLY A 89 -8.54 12.57 -10.46
N PHE A 90 -8.95 11.57 -9.67
CA PHE A 90 -10.35 11.23 -9.41
C PHE A 90 -10.72 11.39 -7.93
N PRO A 91 -12.02 11.42 -7.56
CA PRO A 91 -12.44 11.61 -6.16
C PRO A 91 -11.96 10.48 -5.23
N SER A 92 -11.48 10.86 -4.04
CA SER A 92 -11.06 9.91 -2.99
C SER A 92 -12.22 9.21 -2.28
N ASP A 93 -13.42 9.80 -2.32
CA ASP A 93 -14.65 9.11 -1.91
C ASP A 93 -15.18 8.27 -3.08
N TYR A 94 -15.20 6.94 -2.87
CA TYR A 94 -15.74 6.00 -3.85
C TYR A 94 -17.20 6.28 -4.20
N ARG A 95 -18.00 6.87 -3.31
CA ARG A 95 -19.40 7.21 -3.57
C ARG A 95 -19.50 8.30 -4.62
N SER A 96 -18.65 9.32 -4.53
CA SER A 96 -18.53 10.37 -5.54
C SER A 96 -17.97 9.82 -6.85
N LEU A 97 -16.96 8.94 -6.79
CA LEU A 97 -16.39 8.29 -7.97
C LEU A 97 -17.45 7.53 -8.78
N VAL A 98 -18.34 6.78 -8.12
CA VAL A 98 -19.41 6.02 -8.78
C VAL A 98 -20.42 6.94 -9.48
N GLN A 99 -20.74 8.11 -8.91
CA GLN A 99 -21.65 9.07 -9.55
C GLN A 99 -21.06 9.69 -10.82
N GLU A 100 -19.74 9.73 -10.91
CA GLU A 100 -19.01 10.32 -12.03
C GLU A 100 -18.38 9.28 -12.96
N LEU A 101 -18.76 8.00 -12.84
CA LEU A 101 -18.09 6.90 -13.53
C LEU A 101 -17.95 7.12 -15.06
N ALA A 102 -18.96 7.73 -15.69
CA ALA A 102 -18.94 8.05 -17.12
C ALA A 102 -17.90 9.12 -17.51
N LYS A 103 -17.38 9.91 -16.56
CA LYS A 103 -16.26 10.84 -16.76
C LYS A 103 -14.90 10.14 -16.71
N TRP A 104 -14.86 8.96 -16.10
CA TRP A 104 -13.65 8.17 -15.87
C TRP A 104 -13.63 6.99 -16.85
N GLU A 105 -13.72 7.29 -18.15
CA GLU A 105 -13.46 6.33 -19.22
C GLU A 105 -11.95 6.22 -19.44
N GLY A 106 -11.33 5.24 -18.79
CA GLY A 106 -9.90 5.03 -18.91
C GLY A 106 -9.49 3.72 -18.30
N TYR A 107 -8.88 2.87 -19.12
CA TYR A 107 -8.31 1.56 -18.81
C TYR A 107 -7.68 1.44 -17.42
N ALA A 108 -7.68 0.22 -16.90
CA ALA A 108 -7.05 -0.21 -15.66
C ALA A 108 -5.57 0.23 -15.55
N SER A 109 -5.33 1.49 -15.20
CA SER A 109 -4.01 1.99 -14.82
C SER A 109 -3.60 1.32 -13.51
N GLU A 110 -2.29 1.23 -13.25
CA GLU A 110 -1.80 0.70 -11.98
C GLU A 110 -2.38 1.49 -10.78
N ILE A 111 -2.57 2.80 -10.94
CA ILE A 111 -3.15 3.69 -9.93
C ILE A 111 -4.63 3.33 -9.67
N THR A 112 -5.43 3.17 -10.72
CA THR A 112 -6.85 2.81 -10.60
C THR A 112 -7.00 1.41 -9.98
N LEU A 113 -6.18 0.45 -10.41
CA LEU A 113 -6.16 -0.89 -9.83
C LEU A 113 -5.77 -0.87 -8.35
N PHE A 114 -4.71 -0.13 -8.01
CA PHE A 114 -4.30 0.07 -6.62
C PHE A 114 -5.44 0.63 -5.78
N TYR A 115 -6.13 1.66 -6.26
CA TYR A 115 -7.25 2.28 -5.55
C TYR A 115 -8.37 1.27 -5.29
N LEU A 116 -8.79 0.49 -6.31
CA LEU A 116 -9.83 -0.53 -6.16
C LEU A 116 -9.42 -1.67 -5.20
N TYR A 117 -8.16 -2.13 -5.26
CA TYR A 117 -7.66 -3.14 -4.31
C TYR A 117 -7.55 -2.60 -2.89
N THR A 118 -7.24 -1.31 -2.73
CA THR A 118 -7.15 -0.64 -1.43
C THR A 118 -8.54 -0.41 -0.84
N LEU A 119 -9.55 -0.08 -1.66
CA LEU A 119 -10.96 -0.04 -1.24
C LEU A 119 -11.43 -1.40 -0.74
N LYS A 120 -11.07 -2.48 -1.45
CA LYS A 120 -11.32 -3.84 -0.99
C LYS A 120 -10.68 -4.09 0.38
N ALA A 121 -9.42 -3.69 0.57
CA ALA A 121 -8.73 -3.82 1.86
C ALA A 121 -9.43 -3.06 2.98
N LEU A 122 -9.90 -1.82 2.73
CA LEU A 122 -10.68 -1.03 3.69
C LEU A 122 -11.92 -1.78 4.17
N ALA A 123 -12.68 -2.38 3.25
CA ALA A 123 -13.86 -3.17 3.58
C ALA A 123 -13.50 -4.34 4.52
N PHE A 124 -12.43 -5.09 4.24
CA PHE A 124 -11.98 -6.18 5.11
C PHE A 124 -11.52 -5.70 6.50
N ILE A 125 -10.82 -4.56 6.57
CA ILE A 125 -10.41 -3.95 7.84
C ILE A 125 -11.65 -3.58 8.67
N LYS A 126 -12.61 -2.87 8.05
CA LYS A 126 -13.86 -2.46 8.70
C LYS A 126 -14.68 -3.66 9.20
N LEU A 127 -14.81 -4.70 8.39
CA LEU A 127 -15.48 -5.94 8.80
C LEU A 127 -14.78 -6.60 9.99
N ARG A 128 -13.44 -6.65 10.00
CA ARG A 128 -12.68 -7.19 11.15
C ARG A 128 -12.75 -6.33 12.41
N GLN A 129 -12.95 -5.03 12.28
CA GLN A 129 -13.22 -4.12 13.40
C GLN A 129 -14.64 -4.32 13.98
N GLY A 130 -15.50 -5.11 13.33
CA GLY A 130 -16.88 -5.34 13.75
C GLY A 130 -17.87 -4.32 13.18
N TYR A 131 -17.48 -3.55 12.15
CA TYR A 131 -18.39 -2.63 11.47
C TYR A 131 -19.51 -3.42 10.78
N SER A 132 -20.73 -3.27 11.26
CA SER A 132 -21.95 -3.75 10.62
C SER A 132 -22.73 -2.53 10.15
N THR A 133 -23.08 -2.51 8.87
CA THR A 133 -23.77 -1.42 8.16
C THR A 133 -25.03 -0.96 8.88
#